data_AF-A0A645A170-F1
#
_entry.id   AF-A0A645A170-F1
#
_cell.length_a   1.000
_cell.length_b   1.000
_cell.length_c   1.000
_cell.angle_alpha   90.00
_cell.angle_beta   90.00
_cell.angle_gamma   90.00
#
_symmetry.space_group_name_H-M   'P 1'
#
loop_
_entity.id
_entity.type
_entity.pdbx_description
1 polymer ?
#
loop_
_entity_poly.entity_id
_entity_poly.type
_entity_poly.pdbx_seq_one_letter_code
_entity_poly.pdbx_strand_id
1 'polypeptide(L)'
;MSVICEVSSAKAGLMPELSYGSHFFQDLVETGIFYVALFEGQREVIFNPGRILERENILESVIPQSSQLSEVIHIARTDGMEIYSDIVTQTLLCR
;
A
#
# COMPACT_ATOMS: atom_id res chain seq x y z
N MET A 1 3.43 3.61 -13.18
CA MET A 1 3.11 4.42 -11.99
C MET A 1 3.33 3.53 -10.77
N SER A 2 4.00 4.06 -9.76
CA SER A 2 4.25 3.34 -8.50
C SER A 2 3.48 4.03 -7.39
N VAL A 3 2.89 3.26 -6.47
CA VAL A 3 2.12 3.80 -5.36
C VAL A 3 2.52 3.08 -4.08
N ILE A 4 2.65 3.82 -2.99
CA ILE A 4 2.81 3.27 -1.64
C ILE A 4 1.59 3.67 -0.83
N CYS A 5 0.95 2.67 -0.22
CA CYS A 5 -0.20 2.87 0.65
C CYS A 5 0.16 2.41 2.07
N GLU A 6 0.12 3.33 3.02
CA GLU A 6 0.19 3.02 4.45
C GLU A 6 -1.22 2.93 5.02
N VAL A 7 -1.50 1.86 5.75
CA VAL A 7 -2.82 1.62 6.33
C VAL A 7 -2.74 1.77 7.84
N SER A 8 -3.62 2.60 8.40
CA SER A 8 -3.74 2.74 9.84
C SER A 8 -4.33 1.48 10.47
N SER A 9 -3.97 1.23 11.72
CA SER A 9 -4.61 0.22 12.55
C SER A 9 -4.89 0.82 13.92
N ALA A 10 -6.15 1.21 14.16
CA ALA A 10 -6.55 1.76 15.45
C ALA A 10 -6.33 0.76 16.61
N LYS A 11 -6.53 -0.55 16.35
CA LYS A 11 -6.31 -1.62 17.34
C LYS A 11 -4.83 -1.75 17.73
N ALA A 12 -3.92 -1.57 16.78
CA ALA A 12 -2.48 -1.67 17.00
C ALA A 12 -1.83 -0.33 17.38
N GLY A 13 -2.59 0.77 17.38
CA GLY A 13 -2.07 2.13 17.60
C GLY A 13 -1.15 2.63 16.47
N LEU A 14 -1.28 2.05 15.27
CA LEU A 14 -0.44 2.39 14.11
C LEU A 14 -1.15 3.42 13.24
N MET A 15 -0.51 4.56 12.99
CA MET A 15 -1.01 5.59 12.08
C MET A 15 -0.04 5.77 10.91
N PRO A 16 -0.52 6.06 9.70
CA PRO A 16 0.34 6.46 8.59
C PRO A 16 1.20 7.65 9.00
N GLU A 17 2.49 7.57 8.73
CA GLU A 17 3.44 8.60 9.14
C GLU A 17 4.48 8.83 8.04
N LEU A 18 4.18 9.82 7.20
CA LEU A 18 5.03 10.25 6.09
C LEU A 18 6.41 10.80 6.54
N SER A 19 6.57 11.11 7.83
CA SER A 19 7.70 11.85 8.40
C SER A 19 8.86 11.00 8.91
N TYR A 20 8.88 9.67 8.71
CA TYR A 20 9.94 8.78 9.22
C TYR A 20 11.37 9.01 8.65
N GLY A 21 11.61 10.16 8.01
CA GLY A 21 12.91 10.73 7.68
C GLY A 21 12.73 12.02 6.87
N SER A 22 13.52 13.06 7.13
CA SER A 22 13.44 14.35 6.40
C SER A 22 13.56 14.20 4.88
N HIS A 23 14.15 13.10 4.41
CA HIS A 23 14.39 12.79 3.00
C HIS A 23 13.35 11.86 2.40
N PHE A 24 12.58 11.11 3.19
CA PHE A 24 11.70 10.06 2.66
C PHE A 24 10.62 10.61 1.72
N PHE A 25 9.97 11.70 2.11
CA PHE A 25 8.98 12.35 1.24
C PHE A 25 9.61 12.90 -0.05
N GLN A 26 10.82 13.47 0.04
CA GLN A 26 11.54 13.97 -1.13
C GLN A 26 11.88 12.83 -2.08
N ASP A 27 12.38 11.71 -1.54
CA ASP A 27 12.72 10.51 -2.31
C ASP A 27 11.49 9.96 -3.06
N LEU A 28 10.32 9.91 -2.42
CA LEU A 28 9.07 9.48 -3.06
C LEU A 28 8.67 10.40 -4.21
N VAL A 29 8.75 11.72 -4.00
CA VAL A 29 8.43 12.72 -5.04
C VAL A 29 9.41 12.63 -6.20
N GLU A 30 10.72 12.56 -5.92
CA GLU A 30 11.78 12.43 -6.93
C GLU A 30 11.67 11.13 -7.73
N THR A 31 11.28 10.03 -7.08
CA THR A 31 11.09 8.72 -7.72
C THR A 31 9.73 8.60 -8.43
N GLY A 32 8.83 9.58 -8.27
CA GLY A 32 7.49 9.56 -8.85
C GLY A 32 6.58 8.48 -8.24
N ILE A 33 6.74 8.22 -6.95
CA ILE A 33 5.90 7.30 -6.18
C ILE A 33 4.79 8.10 -5.51
N PHE A 34 3.54 7.79 -5.85
CA PHE A 34 2.38 8.41 -5.21
C PHE A 34 2.17 7.80 -3.81
N TYR A 35 2.05 8.64 -2.79
CA TYR A 35 1.86 8.20 -1.41
C TYR A 35 0.39 8.31 -0.99
N VAL A 36 -0.11 7.30 -0.29
CA VAL A 36 -1.46 7.22 0.23
C VAL A 36 -1.43 6.85 1.71
N ALA A 37 -2.07 7.67 2.54
CA ALA A 37 -2.39 7.33 3.93
C ALA A 37 -3.86 6.88 3.99
N LEU A 38 -4.09 5.59 4.25
CA LEU A 38 -5.42 5.02 4.37
C LEU A 38 -5.78 4.86 5.84
N PHE A 39 -6.82 5.56 6.28
CA PHE A 39 -7.25 5.52 7.68
C PHE A 39 -8.37 4.49 7.88
N GLU A 40 -8.02 3.24 8.13
CA GLU A 40 -8.97 2.16 8.36
C GLU A 40 -9.91 2.49 9.53
N GLY A 41 -11.21 2.26 9.34
CA GLY A 41 -12.25 2.51 10.33
C GLY A 41 -12.79 3.95 10.34
N GLN A 42 -12.23 4.87 9.55
CA GLN A 42 -12.88 6.15 9.31
C GLN A 42 -14.14 6.00 8.45
N ARG A 43 -15.07 6.93 8.62
CA ARG A 43 -16.29 6.99 7.80
C ARG A 43 -15.88 7.12 6.32
N GLU A 44 -16.54 6.36 5.45
CA GLU A 44 -16.32 6.37 3.99
C GLU A 44 -15.01 5.70 3.51
N VAL A 45 -14.16 5.20 4.41
CA VAL A 45 -12.99 4.39 4.05
C VAL A 45 -13.39 2.92 3.93
N ILE A 46 -13.21 2.35 2.74
CA ILE A 46 -13.44 0.92 2.47
C ILE A 46 -12.08 0.27 2.18
N PHE A 47 -11.62 -0.59 3.09
CA PHE A 47 -10.38 -1.32 2.95
C PHE A 47 -10.65 -2.82 2.75
N ASN A 48 -10.26 -3.36 1.60
CA ASN A 48 -10.49 -4.76 1.21
C ASN A 48 -9.17 -5.46 0.87
N PRO A 49 -8.31 -5.75 1.87
CA PRO A 49 -6.99 -6.34 1.64
C PRO A 49 -7.06 -7.71 0.95
N GLY A 50 -8.18 -8.44 1.10
CA GLY A 50 -8.42 -9.73 0.43
C GLY A 50 -8.29 -9.66 -1.09
N ARG A 51 -8.55 -8.51 -1.75
CA ARG A 51 -8.35 -8.34 -3.20
C ARG A 51 -6.91 -8.61 -3.66
N ILE A 52 -5.95 -8.43 -2.76
CA ILE A 52 -4.53 -8.71 -2.98
C ILE A 52 -4.15 -10.00 -2.24
N LEU A 53 -4.47 -10.11 -0.94
CA LEU A 53 -3.99 -11.21 -0.09
C LEU A 53 -4.57 -12.59 -0.44
N GLU A 54 -5.72 -12.66 -1.13
CA GLU A 54 -6.29 -13.93 -1.61
C GLU A 54 -5.66 -14.42 -2.92
N ARG A 55 -4.83 -13.59 -3.57
CA ARG A 55 -4.10 -13.98 -4.77
C ARG A 55 -2.91 -14.88 -4.40
N GLU A 56 -2.37 -15.55 -5.40
CA GLU A 56 -1.15 -16.34 -5.22
C GLU A 56 0.01 -15.45 -4.76
N ASN A 57 0.65 -15.83 -3.65
CA ASN A 57 1.87 -15.20 -3.18
C ASN A 57 3.04 -15.70 -4.03
N ILE A 58 3.47 -14.87 -4.98
CA ILE A 58 4.56 -15.16 -5.91
C ILE A 58 5.94 -14.75 -5.36
N LEU A 59 6.06 -14.49 -4.06
CA LEU A 59 7.30 -14.04 -3.41
C LEU A 59 8.53 -14.88 -3.82
N GLU A 60 8.45 -16.21 -3.70
CA GLU A 60 9.57 -17.10 -4.01
C GLU A 60 9.98 -17.10 -5.49
N SER A 61 9.06 -16.74 -6.39
CA SER A 61 9.36 -16.61 -7.82
C SER A 61 10.18 -15.35 -8.12
N VAL A 62 10.04 -14.32 -7.29
CA VAL A 62 10.75 -13.04 -7.43
C VAL A 62 12.05 -13.07 -6.66
N ILE A 63 12.04 -13.64 -5.45
CA ILE A 63 13.18 -13.74 -4.54
C ILE A 63 13.34 -15.21 -4.15
N PRO A 64 14.22 -15.97 -4.81
CA PRO A 64 14.46 -17.36 -4.46
C PRO A 64 14.91 -17.50 -2.99
N GLN A 65 14.52 -18.60 -2.32
CA GLN A 65 14.89 -18.92 -0.93
C GLN A 65 14.33 -17.95 0.14
N SER A 66 13.30 -17.16 -0.18
CA SER A 66 12.66 -16.24 0.78
C SER A 66 11.41 -16.80 1.47
N SER A 67 11.22 -18.12 1.47
CA SER A 67 10.04 -18.80 2.04
C SER A 67 9.75 -18.39 3.49
N GLN A 68 10.80 -18.16 4.28
CA GLN A 68 10.68 -17.71 5.67
C GLN A 68 10.00 -16.33 5.85
N LEU A 69 9.88 -15.54 4.78
CA LEU A 69 9.26 -14.22 4.79
C LEU A 69 7.81 -14.24 4.28
N SER A 70 7.27 -15.38 3.83
CA SER A 70 5.94 -15.46 3.20
C SER A 70 4.79 -15.00 4.10
N GLU A 71 4.96 -15.12 5.41
CA GLU A 71 3.97 -14.70 6.41
C GLU A 71 3.96 -13.20 6.67
N VAL A 72 4.99 -12.48 6.20
CA VAL A 72 5.18 -11.03 6.43
C VAL A 72 5.15 -10.25 5.12
N ILE A 73 5.69 -10.84 4.05
CA ILE A 73 5.77 -10.25 2.72
C ILE A 73 4.88 -11.05 1.76
N HIS A 74 3.91 -10.36 1.17
CA HIS A 74 3.06 -10.90 0.13
C HIS A 74 3.31 -10.17 -1.17
N ILE A 75 3.73 -10.89 -2.22
CA ILE A 75 3.87 -10.35 -3.56
C ILE A 75 2.80 -11.00 -4.42
N ALA A 76 1.90 -10.19 -5.00
CA ALA A 76 0.87 -10.67 -5.91
C ALA A 76 0.92 -9.92 -7.22
N ARG A 77 0.57 -10.60 -8.31
CA ARG A 77 0.28 -9.94 -9.58
C ARG A 77 -1.04 -9.20 -9.51
N THR A 78 -1.01 -7.91 -9.87
CA THR A 78 -2.14 -6.99 -9.84
C THR A 78 -2.49 -6.50 -11.25
N ASP A 79 -2.35 -7.35 -12.27
CA ASP A 79 -2.64 -6.97 -13.65
C ASP A 79 -4.07 -6.43 -13.80
N GLY A 80 -4.19 -5.28 -14.45
CA GLY A 80 -5.46 -4.57 -14.62
C GLY A 80 -5.93 -3.80 -13.39
N MET A 81 -5.18 -3.79 -12.28
CA MET A 81 -5.48 -2.88 -11.18
C MET A 81 -5.08 -1.46 -11.51
N GLU A 82 -5.96 -0.53 -11.18
CA GLU A 82 -5.77 0.90 -11.46
C GLU A 82 -6.05 1.73 -10.21
N ILE A 83 -5.28 2.81 -10.06
CA ILE A 83 -5.47 3.78 -8.98
C ILE A 83 -5.93 5.09 -9.59
N TYR A 84 -7.07 5.57 -9.11
CA TYR A 84 -7.65 6.85 -9.41
C TYR A 84 -7.54 7.74 -8.18
N SER A 85 -7.04 8.95 -8.37
CA SER A 85 -6.87 9.94 -7.31
C SER A 85 -7.40 11.28 -7.80
N ASP A 86 -8.39 11.81 -7.10
CA ASP A 86 -8.83 13.19 -7.21
C ASP A 86 -8.27 13.95 -6.00
N ILE A 87 -7.25 14.77 -6.27
CA ILE A 87 -6.55 15.54 -5.24
C ILE A 87 -7.45 16.65 -4.68
N VAL A 88 -8.40 17.16 -5.48
CA VAL A 88 -9.30 18.25 -5.07
C VAL A 88 -10.31 17.75 -4.06
N THR A 89 -10.91 16.59 -4.33
CA THR A 89 -11.91 15.98 -3.43
C THR A 89 -11.28 15.05 -2.39
N GLN A 90 -9.95 14.85 -2.44
CA GLN A 90 -9.22 13.85 -1.64
C GLN A 90 -9.82 12.43 -1.74
N THR A 91 -10.34 12.10 -2.93
CA THR A 91 -10.95 10.79 -3.18
C THR A 91 -9.95 9.88 -3.86
N LEU A 92 -9.77 8.68 -3.30
CA LEU A 92 -8.92 7.65 -3.88
C LEU A 92 -9.73 6.37 -4.10
N LEU A 93 -9.56 5.77 -5.29
CA LEU A 93 -10.14 4.50 -5.64
C LEU A 93 -9.06 3.59 -6.22
N CYS A 94 -8.99 2.37 -5.70
CA CYS A 94 -8.20 1.29 -6.28
C CYS A 94 -9.18 0.23 -6.82
N ARG A 95 -9.15 -0.01 -8.13
CA ARG A 95 -10.04 -0.97 -8.80
C ARG A 95 -9.27 -2.15 -9.35
#